data_AF-D1YVJ1-F1
#
_entry.id   AF-D1YVJ1-F1
#
_cell.length_a   1.000
_cell.length_b   1.000
_cell.length_c   1.000
_cell.angle_alpha   90.00
_cell.angle_beta   90.00
_cell.angle_gamma   90.00
#
_symmetry.space_group_name_H-M   'P 1'
#
loop_
_entity.id
_entity.type
_entity.pdbx_description
1 polymer ?
#
loop_
_entity_poly.entity_id
_entity_poly.type
_entity_poly.pdbx_seq_one_letter_code
_entity_poly.pdbx_strand_id
1 'polypeptide(L)'
;MVQDPVKNYNLTMLIGIFELLMLAAILIMRSSANFPEYDAIALVAAIGLITFGGNLFYFLGMRKPVLDERTRKIGTIAMTYSWYATMIAICILVMIYYASPFRVMLDAGQIFGIILFVMVVSMVAFIVYFNAKGDVE
;
A
#
# COMPACT_ATOMS: atom_id res chain seq x y z
N MET A 1 6.24 -32.33 7.54
CA MET A 1 5.94 -31.09 8.29
C MET A 1 4.96 -30.29 7.45
N VAL A 2 3.67 -30.32 7.77
CA VAL A 2 2.66 -29.50 7.08
C VAL A 2 2.82 -28.09 7.64
N GLN A 3 3.33 -27.16 6.82
CA GLN A 3 3.43 -25.76 7.20
C GLN A 3 2.03 -25.16 7.28
N ASP A 4 1.76 -24.43 8.37
CA ASP A 4 0.47 -23.79 8.59
C ASP A 4 0.19 -22.78 7.47
N PRO A 5 -0.88 -22.95 6.66
CA PRO A 5 -1.14 -22.09 5.51
C PRO A 5 -1.24 -20.62 5.92
N VAL A 6 -1.83 -20.33 7.09
CA VAL A 6 -1.98 -18.98 7.66
C VAL A 6 -0.64 -18.26 7.84
N LYS A 7 0.40 -18.97 8.29
CA LYS A 7 1.73 -18.38 8.50
C LYS A 7 2.37 -17.94 7.18
N ASN A 8 2.14 -18.70 6.10
CA ASN A 8 2.66 -18.39 4.78
C ASN A 8 1.99 -17.15 4.20
N TYR A 9 0.68 -16.96 4.39
CA TYR A 9 -0.03 -15.77 3.92
C TYR A 9 0.40 -14.47 4.61
N ASN A 10 0.67 -14.52 5.91
CA ASN A 10 1.18 -13.35 6.63
C ASN A 10 2.57 -12.93 6.12
N LEU A 11 3.44 -13.90 5.84
CA LEU A 11 4.76 -13.63 5.29
C LEU A 11 4.67 -13.06 3.87
N THR A 12 3.83 -13.63 3.00
CA THR A 12 3.68 -13.14 1.63
C THR A 12 3.02 -11.76 1.57
N MET A 13 2.11 -11.45 2.51
CA MET A 13 1.55 -10.10 2.64
C MET A 13 2.63 -9.07 3.05
N LEU A 14 3.49 -9.41 4.03
CA LEU A 14 4.60 -8.55 4.44
C LEU A 14 5.61 -8.32 3.31
N ILE A 15 5.90 -9.36 2.53
CA ILE A 15 6.74 -9.24 1.32
C ILE A 15 6.09 -8.28 0.32
N GLY A 16 4.79 -8.43 0.04
CA GLY A 16 4.08 -7.52 -0.87
C GLY A 16 4.07 -6.07 -0.37
N ILE A 17 3.89 -5.83 0.94
CA ILE A 17 4.00 -4.49 1.53
C ILE A 17 5.39 -3.91 1.31
N PHE A 18 6.44 -4.69 1.60
CA PHE A 18 7.82 -4.26 1.41
C PHE A 18 8.13 -3.93 -0.06
N GLU A 19 7.71 -4.80 -0.99
CA GLU A 19 7.87 -4.61 -2.43
C GLU A 19 7.18 -3.31 -2.91
N LEU A 20 5.95 -3.06 -2.48
CA LEU A 20 5.22 -1.84 -2.85
C LEU A 20 5.85 -0.58 -2.26
N LEU A 21 6.36 -0.63 -1.03
CA LEU A 21 7.06 0.51 -0.43
C LEU A 21 8.41 0.77 -1.11
N MET A 22 9.14 -0.28 -1.50
CA MET A 22 10.36 -0.17 -2.29
C MET A 22 10.08 0.46 -3.66
N LEU A 23 9.02 0.01 -4.34
CA LEU A 23 8.58 0.59 -5.60
C LEU A 23 8.24 2.08 -5.44
N ALA A 24 7.48 2.42 -4.40
CA ALA A 24 7.13 3.81 -4.10
C ALA A 24 8.39 4.67 -3.87
N ALA A 25 9.36 4.17 -3.09
CA ALA A 25 10.62 4.87 -2.86
C ALA A 25 11.43 5.07 -4.15
N ILE A 26 11.54 4.05 -5.01
CA ILE A 26 12.20 4.15 -6.32
C ILE A 26 11.55 5.23 -7.18
N LEU A 27 10.21 5.24 -7.23
CA LEU A 27 9.44 6.20 -8.01
C LEU A 27 9.58 7.65 -7.49
N ILE A 28 9.61 7.84 -6.17
CA ILE A 28 9.80 9.17 -5.53
C ILE A 28 11.23 9.67 -5.76
N MET A 29 12.23 8.81 -5.55
CA MET A 29 13.64 9.15 -5.67
C MET A 29 14.08 9.30 -7.13
N ARG A 30 13.21 8.95 -8.09
CA ARG A 30 13.49 9.01 -9.52
C ARG A 30 13.91 10.42 -9.95
N SER A 31 15.23 10.61 -10.01
CA SER A 31 15.90 11.71 -10.70
C SER A 31 16.19 11.26 -12.14
N SER A 32 16.07 12.16 -13.11
CA SER A 32 16.15 11.90 -14.56
C SER A 32 17.44 11.17 -15.06
N ALA A 33 18.41 10.87 -14.20
CA ALA A 33 19.74 10.47 -14.66
C ALA A 33 20.05 8.96 -14.65
N ASN A 34 19.54 8.11 -13.72
CA ASN A 34 20.10 6.75 -13.55
C ASN A 34 19.14 5.67 -12.98
N PHE A 35 17.84 5.72 -13.27
CA PHE A 35 16.87 4.76 -12.71
C PHE A 35 16.65 3.55 -13.62
N PRO A 36 16.17 2.40 -13.08
CA PRO A 36 15.96 1.17 -13.84
C PRO A 36 15.12 1.41 -15.10
N GLU A 37 15.41 0.64 -16.15
CA GLU A 37 14.61 0.65 -17.39
C GLU A 37 13.12 0.50 -17.05
N TYR A 38 12.25 1.16 -17.83
CA TYR A 38 10.81 1.21 -17.59
C TYR A 38 10.19 -0.20 -17.42
N ASP A 39 10.74 -1.19 -18.11
CA ASP A 39 10.32 -2.60 -18.05
C ASP A 39 10.55 -3.24 -16.67
N ALA A 40 11.66 -2.90 -16.00
CA ALA A 40 11.96 -3.40 -14.66
C ALA A 40 10.99 -2.84 -13.61
N ILE A 41 10.62 -1.56 -13.75
CA ILE A 41 9.63 -0.92 -12.87
C ILE A 41 8.26 -1.58 -13.05
N ALA A 42 7.85 -1.82 -14.30
CA ALA A 42 6.58 -2.48 -14.61
C ALA A 42 6.55 -3.92 -14.06
N LEU A 43 7.64 -4.67 -14.17
CA LEU A 43 7.76 -6.01 -13.61
C LEU A 43 7.63 -6.02 -12.09
N VAL A 44 8.35 -5.15 -11.38
CA VAL A 44 8.26 -5.03 -9.91
C VAL A 44 6.84 -4.63 -9.49
N ALA A 45 6.20 -3.72 -10.21
CA ALA A 45 4.81 -3.35 -9.95
C ALA A 45 3.85 -4.53 -10.14
N ALA A 46 4.04 -5.34 -11.19
CA ALA A 46 3.22 -6.53 -11.44
C ALA A 46 3.40 -7.58 -10.34
N ILE A 47 4.63 -7.84 -9.92
CA ILE A 47 4.93 -8.78 -8.81
C ILE A 47 4.27 -8.28 -7.53
N GLY A 48 4.49 -7.01 -7.17
CA GLY A 48 3.88 -6.40 -5.99
C GLY A 48 2.36 -6.46 -6.01
N LEU A 49 1.72 -6.25 -7.17
CA LEU A 49 0.26 -6.34 -7.31
C LEU A 49 -0.24 -7.78 -7.11
N ILE A 50 0.50 -8.79 -7.58
CA ILE A 50 0.15 -10.20 -7.40
C ILE A 50 0.36 -10.63 -5.94
N THR A 51 1.52 -10.30 -5.35
CA THR A 51 1.88 -10.70 -3.98
C THR A 51 1.06 -9.95 -2.94
N PHE A 52 0.88 -8.64 -3.07
CA PHE A 52 0.03 -7.86 -2.18
C PHE A 52 -1.45 -8.11 -2.48
N GLY A 53 -1.91 -7.89 -3.71
CA GLY A 53 -3.32 -7.97 -4.08
C GLY A 53 -3.90 -9.38 -3.95
N GLY A 54 -3.14 -10.42 -4.32
CA GLY A 54 -3.57 -11.82 -4.16
C GLY A 54 -3.78 -12.19 -2.68
N ASN A 55 -2.98 -11.64 -1.78
CA ASN A 55 -3.09 -11.88 -0.34
C ASN A 55 -4.00 -10.88 0.38
N LEU A 56 -4.26 -9.72 -0.21
CA LEU A 56 -5.15 -8.71 0.34
C LEU A 56 -6.57 -9.25 0.49
N PHE A 57 -7.09 -9.91 -0.56
CA PHE A 57 -8.40 -10.53 -0.51
C PHE A 57 -8.47 -11.71 0.47
N TYR A 58 -7.34 -12.39 0.68
CA TYR A 58 -7.23 -13.40 1.72
C TYR A 58 -7.27 -12.77 3.13
N PHE A 59 -6.53 -11.68 3.35
CA PHE A 59 -6.49 -10.93 4.61
C PHE A 59 -7.84 -10.27 4.95
N LEU A 60 -8.60 -9.84 3.93
CA LEU A 60 -9.99 -9.38 4.07
C LEU A 60 -10.99 -10.52 4.33
N GLY A 61 -10.54 -11.77 4.44
CA GLY A 61 -11.39 -12.92 4.75
C GLY A 61 -12.30 -13.36 3.61
N MET A 62 -12.00 -13.01 2.35
CA MET A 62 -12.78 -13.45 1.18
C MET A 62 -12.50 -14.91 0.78
N ARG A 63 -11.39 -15.51 1.25
CA ARG A 63 -11.12 -16.95 1.16
C ARG A 63 -10.92 -17.52 2.56
N LYS A 64 -11.67 -18.58 2.91
CA LYS A 64 -11.49 -19.33 4.17
C LYS A 64 -10.09 -19.98 4.17
N PRO A 65 -9.31 -19.80 5.26
CA PRO A 65 -9.62 -20.27 6.60
C PRO A 65 -9.57 -19.18 7.70
N VAL A 66 -10.46 -19.32 8.69
CA VAL A 66 -10.33 -18.95 10.12
C VAL A 66 -9.54 -17.66 10.44
N LEU A 67 -9.83 -16.54 9.78
CA LEU A 67 -9.50 -15.23 10.35
C LEU A 67 -10.59 -14.85 11.35
N ASP A 68 -10.19 -14.48 12.57
CA ASP A 68 -11.08 -13.93 13.58
C ASP A 68 -11.90 -12.77 13.00
N GLU A 69 -13.20 -12.70 13.31
CA GLU A 69 -14.11 -11.68 12.81
C GLU A 69 -13.55 -10.28 13.07
N ARG A 70 -12.90 -10.10 14.22
CA ARG A 70 -12.20 -8.87 14.60
C ARG A 70 -11.11 -8.47 13.59
N THR A 71 -10.25 -9.40 13.22
CA THR A 71 -9.14 -9.13 12.27
C THR A 71 -9.69 -8.71 10.91
N ARG A 72 -10.78 -9.37 10.47
CA ARG A 72 -11.47 -9.01 9.23
C ARG A 72 -12.07 -7.61 9.29
N LYS A 73 -12.76 -7.24 10.38
CA LYS A 73 -13.33 -5.89 10.56
C LYS A 73 -12.22 -4.84 10.54
N ILE A 74 -11.13 -5.05 11.29
CA ILE A 74 -9.98 -4.15 11.32
C ILE A 74 -9.38 -3.97 9.91
N GLY A 75 -9.16 -5.07 9.18
CA GLY A 75 -8.62 -5.02 7.83
C GLY A 75 -9.48 -4.21 6.86
N THR A 76 -10.80 -4.42 6.87
CA THR A 76 -11.75 -3.67 6.02
C THR A 76 -11.82 -2.20 6.40
N ILE A 77 -11.87 -1.89 7.70
CA ILE A 77 -11.92 -0.50 8.19
C ILE A 77 -10.62 0.22 7.83
N ALA A 78 -9.46 -0.38 8.09
CA ALA A 78 -8.16 0.17 7.77
C ALA A 78 -8.00 0.44 6.27
N MET A 79 -8.46 -0.48 5.41
CA MET A 79 -8.47 -0.28 3.97
C MET A 79 -9.37 0.88 3.53
N THR A 80 -10.54 0.99 4.12
CA THR A 80 -11.47 2.08 3.82
C THR A 80 -10.85 3.44 4.19
N TYR A 81 -10.26 3.54 5.38
CA TYR A 81 -9.58 4.76 5.79
C TYR A 81 -8.31 5.05 4.98
N SER A 82 -7.54 4.04 4.56
CA SER A 82 -6.38 4.26 3.70
C SER A 82 -6.77 4.80 2.33
N TRP A 83 -7.91 4.36 1.78
CA TRP A 83 -8.43 4.93 0.54
C TRP A 83 -8.82 6.41 0.70
N TYR A 84 -9.49 6.74 1.81
CA TYR A 84 -9.83 8.13 2.12
C TYR A 84 -8.59 9.01 2.29
N ALA A 85 -7.56 8.53 3.00
CA ALA A 85 -6.28 9.22 3.14
C ALA A 85 -5.60 9.44 1.77
N THR A 86 -5.68 8.45 0.89
CA THR A 86 -5.14 8.54 -0.48
C THR A 86 -5.88 9.60 -1.30
N MET A 87 -7.21 9.68 -1.20
CA MET A 87 -7.99 10.72 -1.88
C MET A 87 -7.62 12.13 -1.39
N ILE A 88 -7.44 12.31 -0.08
CA ILE A 88 -6.95 13.58 0.47
C ILE A 88 -5.56 13.90 -0.10
N ALA A 89 -4.64 12.94 -0.13
CA ALA A 89 -3.31 13.14 -0.68
C ALA A 89 -3.34 13.51 -2.17
N ILE A 90 -4.21 12.88 -2.98
CA ILE A 90 -4.40 13.25 -4.39
C ILE A 90 -4.89 14.70 -4.50
N CYS A 91 -5.88 15.10 -3.71
CA CYS A 91 -6.35 16.50 -3.69
C CYS A 91 -5.22 17.47 -3.33
N ILE A 92 -4.41 17.15 -2.31
CA ILE A 92 -3.24 17.95 -1.93
C ILE A 92 -2.22 18.01 -3.08
N LEU A 93 -1.93 16.90 -3.75
CA LEU A 93 -1.01 16.85 -4.90
C LEU A 93 -1.52 17.72 -6.06
N VAL A 94 -2.82 17.71 -6.33
CA VAL A 94 -3.44 18.60 -7.33
C VAL A 94 -3.26 20.05 -6.92
N MET A 95 -3.50 20.40 -5.64
CA MET A 95 -3.27 21.75 -5.15
C MET A 95 -1.81 22.16 -5.28
N ILE A 96 -0.86 21.32 -4.90
CA ILE A 96 0.58 21.60 -5.02
C ILE A 96 1.01 21.72 -6.50
N TYR A 97 0.42 20.95 -7.40
CA TYR A 97 0.79 20.99 -8.82
C TYR A 97 0.27 22.25 -9.53
N TYR A 98 -0.93 22.73 -9.17
CA TYR A 98 -1.61 23.84 -9.86
C TYR A 98 -1.64 25.17 -9.11
N ALA A 99 -1.54 25.19 -7.77
CA ALA A 99 -1.67 26.42 -6.98
C ALA A 99 -0.35 27.20 -6.88
N SER A 100 -0.39 28.47 -7.26
CA SER A 100 0.67 29.44 -6.96
C SER A 100 0.53 29.92 -5.50
N PRO A 101 1.61 30.09 -4.72
CA PRO A 101 3.03 29.95 -5.06
C PRO A 101 3.61 28.54 -4.81
N PHE A 102 2.80 27.60 -4.29
CA PHE A 102 3.24 26.26 -3.87
C PHE A 102 3.53 25.29 -5.01
N ARG A 103 3.73 25.80 -6.23
CA ARG A 103 3.89 25.00 -7.43
C ARG A 103 5.17 24.16 -7.35
N VAL A 104 5.01 22.84 -7.24
CA VAL A 104 6.13 21.88 -7.33
C VAL A 104 6.02 21.11 -8.64
N MET A 105 7.11 21.09 -9.41
CA MET A 105 7.21 20.22 -10.58
C MET A 105 7.53 18.81 -10.12
N LEU A 106 6.54 17.94 -10.18
CA LEU A 106 6.67 16.50 -9.96
C LEU A 106 6.48 15.77 -11.29
N ASP A 107 7.35 14.81 -11.57
CA ASP A 107 7.12 13.88 -12.68
C ASP A 107 5.98 12.91 -12.32
N ALA A 108 5.32 12.35 -13.35
CA ALA A 108 4.27 11.35 -13.18
C ALA A 108 4.74 10.17 -12.31
N GLY A 109 5.99 9.72 -12.47
CA GLY A 109 6.55 8.67 -11.62
C GLY A 109 6.54 9.04 -10.14
N GLN A 110 6.98 10.26 -9.80
CA GLN A 110 7.00 10.74 -8.42
C GLN A 110 5.60 10.85 -7.83
N ILE A 111 4.62 11.31 -8.63
CA ILE A 111 3.21 11.38 -8.22
C ILE A 111 2.68 9.98 -7.88
N PHE A 112 2.89 9.00 -8.76
CA PHE A 112 2.48 7.62 -8.50
C PHE A 112 3.19 7.02 -7.28
N GLY A 113 4.48 7.30 -7.10
CA GLY A 113 5.24 6.87 -5.94
C GLY A 113 4.68 7.43 -4.62
N ILE A 114 4.34 8.73 -4.57
CA ILE A 114 3.74 9.35 -3.38
C ILE A 114 2.36 8.74 -3.09
N ILE A 115 1.52 8.54 -4.10
CA ILE A 115 0.19 7.94 -3.94
C ILE A 115 0.30 6.52 -3.38
N LEU A 116 1.18 5.69 -3.95
CA LEU A 116 1.42 4.33 -3.47
C LEU A 116 1.94 4.32 -2.03
N PHE A 117 2.89 5.21 -1.71
CA PHE A 117 3.43 5.33 -0.37
C PHE A 117 2.33 5.67 0.64
N VAL A 118 1.52 6.71 0.38
CA VAL A 118 0.42 7.12 1.27
C VAL A 118 -0.57 5.99 1.46
N MET A 119 -0.95 5.31 0.38
CA MET A 119 -1.93 4.22 0.44
C MET A 119 -1.44 3.07 1.33
N VAL A 120 -0.22 2.58 1.11
CA VAL A 120 0.31 1.42 1.86
C VAL A 120 0.62 1.80 3.31
N VAL A 121 1.27 2.94 3.55
CA VAL A 121 1.65 3.37 4.89
C VAL A 121 0.42 3.67 5.74
N SER A 122 -0.58 4.35 5.19
CA SER A 122 -1.81 4.63 5.93
C SER A 122 -2.59 3.36 6.26
N MET A 123 -2.65 2.38 5.35
CA MET A 123 -3.27 1.09 5.62
C MET A 123 -2.58 0.38 6.80
N VAL A 124 -1.25 0.29 6.79
CA VAL A 124 -0.48 -0.30 7.90
C VAL A 124 -0.69 0.48 9.20
N ALA A 125 -0.65 1.81 9.14
CA ALA A 125 -0.86 2.67 10.31
C ALA A 125 -2.25 2.45 10.94
N PHE A 126 -3.30 2.37 10.12
CA PHE A 126 -4.65 2.09 10.61
C PHE A 126 -4.78 0.68 11.17
N ILE A 127 -4.18 -0.34 10.53
CA ILE A 127 -4.13 -1.70 11.08
C ILE A 127 -3.48 -1.69 12.48
N VAL A 128 -2.32 -1.04 12.63
CA VAL A 128 -1.62 -0.96 13.93
C VAL A 128 -2.46 -0.21 14.96
N TYR A 129 -3.04 0.93 14.58
CA TYR A 129 -3.88 1.76 15.45
C TYR A 129 -5.11 1.01 15.98
N PHE A 130 -5.88 0.36 15.10
CA PHE A 130 -7.09 -0.36 15.51
C PHE A 130 -6.78 -1.66 16.25
N ASN A 131 -5.65 -2.32 15.97
CA ASN A 131 -5.20 -3.44 16.78
C ASN A 131 -4.85 -3.02 18.22
N ALA A 132 -4.19 -1.87 18.38
CA ALA A 132 -3.79 -1.34 19.68
C ALA A 132 -4.98 -0.83 20.52
N LYS A 133 -6.07 -0.39 19.89
CA LYS A 133 -7.26 0.14 20.58
C LYS A 133 -8.03 -0.91 21.39
N GLY A 134 -7.77 -2.21 21.17
CA GLY A 134 -8.32 -3.32 21.97
C GLY A 134 -9.78 -3.65 21.69
N ASP A 135 -10.63 -2.64 21.47
CA ASP A 135 -12.04 -2.79 21.14
C ASP A 135 -12.37 -2.09 19.81
N VAL A 136 -12.89 -2.87 18.87
CA VAL A 136 -13.25 -2.45 17.51
C VAL A 136 -14.64 -3.04 17.26
N GLU A 137 -15.64 -2.50 17.95
CA GLU A 137 -17.06 -2.81 17.69
C GLU A 137 -17.46 -2.32 16.29
#